data_AF-A0A7W7DI69-F1
#
_entry.id   AF-A0A7W7DI69-F1
#
_cell.length_a   1.000
_cell.length_b   1.000
_cell.length_c   1.000
_cell.angle_alpha   90.00
_cell.angle_beta   90.00
_cell.angle_gamma   90.00
#
_symmetry.space_group_name_H-M   'P 1'
#
loop_
_entity.id
_entity.type
_entity.pdbx_description
1 polymer ?
#
loop_
_entity_poly.entity_id
_entity_poly.type
_entity_poly.pdbx_seq_one_letter_code
_entity_poly.pdbx_strand_id
1 'polypeptide(L)'
;MPVAFLHGAPDLGSPRAAEDVAAFARQAAAAIGFTEGLVKLRIVDRRDAAASMGLLDELENDPLIEHALQLRAKARAWRGWFLLRGGADADALDCLREAASLLKAGGLFLELPIVGVLLAEAEWRAGHEVAADRAADLALETSAPRAPTTYCSRSSPSSPPCVAP
;
A
#
# COMPACT_ATOMS: atom_id res chain seq x y z
N MET A 1 30.11 29.28 35.36
CA MET A 1 30.09 27.80 35.46
C MET A 1 29.22 27.27 34.32
N PRO A 2 29.76 26.70 33.23
CA PRO A 2 28.96 26.02 32.22
C PRO A 2 28.89 24.51 32.51
N VAL A 3 27.71 23.93 32.33
CA VAL A 3 27.45 22.48 32.44
C VAL A 3 27.82 21.82 31.13
N ALA A 4 28.62 20.75 31.21
CA ALA A 4 29.13 20.00 30.06
C ALA A 4 28.02 19.19 29.38
N PHE A 5 27.85 19.41 28.08
CA PHE A 5 27.19 18.49 27.15
C PHE A 5 28.17 17.36 26.81
N LEU A 6 27.94 16.14 27.29
CA LEU A 6 28.60 14.92 26.78
C LEU A 6 27.78 13.65 27.10
N HIS A 7 26.85 13.30 26.22
CA HIS A 7 26.37 11.94 25.95
C HIS A 7 25.84 12.00 24.51
N GLY A 8 26.59 11.60 23.50
CA GLY A 8 26.91 10.21 23.20
C GLY A 8 26.09 9.86 21.96
N ALA A 9 26.66 10.09 20.77
CA ALA A 9 26.00 9.72 19.52
C ALA A 9 25.75 8.20 19.50
N PRO A 10 24.59 7.71 19.03
CA PRO A 10 24.35 6.28 18.92
C PRO A 10 25.38 5.66 17.96
N ASP A 11 26.15 4.71 18.46
CA ASP A 11 27.08 3.90 17.68
C ASP A 11 26.27 2.97 16.76
N LEU A 12 26.17 3.35 15.50
CA LEU A 12 25.50 2.60 14.43
C LEU A 12 26.27 1.33 14.01
N GLY A 13 27.39 1.00 14.67
CA GLY A 13 28.23 -0.17 14.37
C GLY A 13 28.04 -1.39 15.29
N SER A 14 27.16 -1.33 16.30
CA SER A 14 26.99 -2.43 17.25
C SER A 14 26.11 -3.56 16.69
N PRO A 15 26.55 -4.84 16.74
CA PRO A 15 25.77 -5.99 16.26
C PRO A 15 24.41 -6.13 16.97
N ARG A 16 24.28 -5.54 18.17
CA ARG A 16 23.04 -5.52 18.96
C ARG A 16 21.97 -4.61 18.35
N ALA A 17 22.36 -3.47 17.78
CA ALA A 17 21.43 -2.56 17.08
C ALA A 17 20.91 -3.20 15.78
N ALA A 18 21.76 -3.95 15.07
CA ALA A 18 21.35 -4.71 13.89
C ALA A 18 20.41 -5.87 14.24
N GLU A 19 20.64 -6.56 15.37
CA GLU A 19 19.73 -7.60 15.87
C GLU A 19 18.38 -7.06 16.33
N ASP A 20 18.35 -5.90 16.98
CA ASP A 20 17.11 -5.24 17.40
C ASP A 20 16.29 -4.79 16.19
N VAL A 21 16.94 -4.23 15.16
CA VAL A 21 16.29 -3.87 13.88
C VAL A 21 15.80 -5.12 13.14
N ALA A 22 16.56 -6.23 13.17
CA ALA A 22 16.14 -7.48 12.55
C ALA A 22 15.01 -8.17 13.33
N ALA A 23 15.00 -8.10 14.65
CA ALA A 23 13.92 -8.59 15.49
C ALA A 23 12.64 -7.76 15.29
N PHE A 24 12.79 -6.44 15.21
CA PHE A 24 11.74 -5.51 14.82
C PHE A 24 11.17 -5.83 13.44
N ALA A 25 12.03 -6.00 12.42
CA ALA A 25 11.61 -6.36 11.08
C ALA A 25 10.89 -7.71 11.02
N ARG A 26 11.32 -8.70 11.82
CA ARG A 26 10.65 -10.01 11.94
C ARG A 26 9.30 -9.90 12.64
N GLN A 27 9.20 -9.10 13.69
CA GLN A 27 7.96 -8.90 14.45
C GLN A 27 6.94 -8.09 13.64
N ALA A 28 7.40 -7.06 12.92
CA ALA A 28 6.60 -6.34 11.94
C ALA A 28 6.17 -7.26 10.79
N ALA A 29 7.05 -8.10 10.24
CA ALA A 29 6.69 -9.05 9.18
C ALA A 29 5.67 -10.11 9.65
N ALA A 30 5.77 -10.57 10.90
CA ALA A 30 4.81 -11.47 11.51
C ALA A 30 3.45 -10.78 11.74
N ALA A 31 3.45 -9.53 12.20
CA ALA A 31 2.24 -8.72 12.32
C ALA A 31 1.62 -8.40 10.95
N ILE A 32 2.43 -8.19 9.90
CA ILE A 32 2.01 -7.91 8.53
C ILE A 32 1.30 -9.13 7.92
N GLY A 33 1.91 -10.32 7.98
CA GLY A 33 1.30 -11.56 7.49
C GLY A 33 0.04 -11.96 8.27
N PHE A 34 0.03 -11.70 9.58
CA PHE A 34 -1.09 -12.00 10.47
C PHE A 34 -2.26 -11.03 10.27
N THR A 35 -2.02 -9.72 10.16
CA THR A 35 -3.09 -8.72 10.00
C THR A 35 -3.64 -8.72 8.58
N GLU A 36 -2.80 -8.88 7.55
CA GLU A 36 -3.27 -9.08 6.18
C GLU A 36 -4.07 -10.39 6.05
N GLY A 37 -3.63 -11.45 6.71
CA GLY A 37 -4.33 -12.73 6.80
C GLY A 37 -5.66 -12.62 7.54
N LEU A 38 -5.71 -11.93 8.69
CA LEU A 38 -6.91 -11.76 9.51
C LEU A 38 -7.92 -10.81 8.89
N VAL A 39 -7.48 -9.70 8.30
CA VAL A 39 -8.35 -8.78 7.57
C VAL A 39 -8.92 -9.51 6.36
N LYS A 40 -8.10 -10.20 5.54
CA LYS A 40 -8.61 -11.02 4.44
C LYS A 40 -9.55 -12.14 4.92
N LEU A 41 -9.24 -12.85 6.00
CA LEU A 41 -10.07 -13.93 6.54
C LEU A 41 -11.41 -13.44 7.10
N ARG A 42 -11.44 -12.32 7.85
CA ARG A 42 -12.71 -11.75 8.37
C ARG A 42 -13.54 -11.06 7.29
N ILE A 43 -12.89 -10.52 6.26
CA ILE A 43 -13.55 -9.90 5.11
C ILE A 43 -14.25 -10.93 4.22
N VAL A 44 -13.63 -12.08 3.97
CA VAL A 44 -14.21 -13.16 3.16
C VAL A 44 -15.41 -13.83 3.88
N ASP A 45 -15.48 -13.78 5.22
CA ASP A 45 -16.53 -14.46 6.01
C ASP A 45 -17.70 -13.55 6.50
N ARG A 46 -17.82 -12.30 6.03
CA ARG A 46 -18.91 -11.34 6.44
C ARG A 46 -19.02 -10.98 7.94
N ARG A 47 -18.17 -11.49 8.84
CA ARG A 47 -18.39 -11.34 10.29
C ARG A 47 -17.60 -10.17 10.90
N ASP A 48 -18.35 -9.10 11.13
CA ASP A 48 -18.08 -7.99 12.06
C ASP A 48 -17.12 -6.88 11.57
N ALA A 49 -17.71 -5.90 10.88
CA ALA A 49 -17.02 -4.68 10.47
C ALA A 49 -16.52 -3.84 11.65
N ALA A 50 -17.18 -3.88 12.81
CA ALA A 50 -16.77 -3.11 13.98
C ALA A 50 -15.49 -3.69 14.58
N ALA A 51 -15.41 -5.02 14.69
CA ALA A 51 -14.17 -5.71 15.10
C ALA A 51 -13.02 -5.44 14.12
N SER A 52 -13.28 -5.42 12.82
CA SER A 52 -12.25 -5.06 11.82
C SER A 52 -11.79 -3.61 11.95
N MET A 53 -12.71 -2.67 12.18
CA MET A 53 -12.35 -1.27 12.42
C MET A 53 -11.52 -1.12 13.69
N GLY A 54 -11.85 -1.82 14.77
CA GLY A 54 -11.06 -1.81 16.02
C GLY A 54 -9.63 -2.31 15.84
N LEU A 55 -9.42 -3.36 15.04
CA LEU A 55 -8.06 -3.82 14.70
C LEU A 55 -7.29 -2.78 13.87
N LEU A 56 -7.97 -2.07 12.98
CA LEU A 56 -7.36 -0.99 12.20
C LEU A 56 -7.06 0.23 13.07
N ASP A 57 -7.88 0.52 14.10
CA ASP A 57 -7.59 1.55 15.11
C ASP A 57 -6.34 1.20 15.90
N GLU A 58 -6.23 -0.02 16.42
CA GLU A 58 -5.05 -0.47 17.16
C GLU A 58 -3.78 -0.36 16.31
N LEU A 59 -3.88 -0.76 15.04
CA LEU A 59 -2.76 -0.69 14.11
C LEU A 59 -2.35 0.75 13.78
N GLU A 60 -3.30 1.64 13.48
CA GLU A 60 -3.00 3.05 13.16
C GLU A 60 -2.48 3.85 14.37
N ASN A 61 -2.79 3.43 15.60
CA ASN A 61 -2.27 4.05 16.81
C ASN A 61 -0.91 3.47 17.25
N ASP A 62 -0.40 2.42 16.61
CA ASP A 62 0.93 1.89 16.90
C ASP A 62 1.99 2.86 16.36
N PRO A 63 2.87 3.44 17.20
CA PRO A 63 3.94 4.34 16.74
C PRO A 63 4.85 3.73 15.67
N LEU A 64 4.91 2.40 15.60
CA LEU A 64 5.72 1.66 14.65
C LEU A 64 5.14 1.70 13.22
N ILE A 65 3.84 1.96 13.06
CA ILE A 65 3.20 2.00 11.74
C ILE A 65 3.73 3.13 10.87
N GLU A 66 4.21 4.22 11.47
CA GLU A 66 4.83 5.37 10.79
C GLU A 66 6.06 4.96 9.98
N HIS A 67 6.75 3.90 10.39
CA HIS A 67 7.93 3.38 9.71
C HIS A 67 7.62 2.21 8.76
N ALA A 68 6.39 1.70 8.78
CA ALA A 68 5.95 0.55 8.00
C ALA A 68 5.03 0.98 6.84
N LEU A 69 5.60 1.65 5.83
CA LEU A 69 4.87 2.21 4.69
C LEU A 69 3.85 1.23 4.06
N GLN A 70 4.27 -0.02 3.83
CA GLN A 70 3.40 -1.06 3.25
C GLN A 70 2.18 -1.35 4.13
N LEU A 71 2.41 -1.42 5.44
CA LEU A 71 1.38 -1.74 6.43
C LEU A 71 0.40 -0.57 6.57
N ARG A 72 0.92 0.66 6.67
CA ARG A 72 0.10 1.88 6.68
C ARG A 72 -0.76 1.99 5.43
N ALA A 73 -0.16 1.80 4.25
CA ALA A 73 -0.88 1.89 2.97
C ALA A 73 -2.05 0.88 2.90
N LYS A 74 -1.81 -0.37 3.32
CA LYS A 74 -2.84 -1.41 3.38
C LYS A 74 -3.91 -1.10 4.43
N ALA A 75 -3.53 -0.63 5.62
CA ALA A 75 -4.48 -0.26 6.68
C ALA A 75 -5.45 0.83 6.21
N ARG A 76 -4.92 1.89 5.58
CA ARG A 76 -5.71 2.99 4.99
C ARG A 76 -6.64 2.49 3.87
N ALA A 77 -6.15 1.59 3.00
CA ALA A 77 -6.97 0.99 1.95
C ALA A 77 -8.17 0.20 2.52
N TRP A 78 -7.93 -0.66 3.52
CA TRP A 78 -9.00 -1.46 4.13
C TRP A 78 -9.99 -0.60 4.92
N ARG A 79 -9.49 0.39 5.66
CA ARG A 79 -10.34 1.37 6.35
C ARG A 79 -11.26 2.09 5.36
N GLY A 80 -10.69 2.59 4.27
CA GLY A 80 -11.46 3.24 3.20
C GLY A 80 -12.55 2.34 2.62
N TRP A 81 -12.25 1.06 2.37
CA TRP A 81 -13.25 0.10 1.91
C TRP A 81 -14.38 -0.13 2.91
N PHE A 82 -14.08 -0.26 4.21
CA PHE A 82 -15.11 -0.39 5.25
C PHE A 82 -15.99 0.85 5.36
N LEU A 83 -15.38 2.05 5.29
CA LEU A 83 -16.10 3.33 5.31
C LEU A 83 -17.02 3.48 4.10
N LEU A 84 -16.57 3.13 2.88
CA LEU A 84 -17.42 3.09 1.67
C LEU A 84 -18.62 2.15 1.83
N ARG A 85 -18.41 1.00 2.47
CA ARG A 85 -19.50 0.06 2.76
C ARG A 85 -20.47 0.59 3.81
N GLY A 86 -20.00 1.41 4.74
CA GLY A 86 -20.80 2.07 5.77
C GLY A 86 -21.47 3.38 5.32
N GLY A 87 -21.18 3.87 4.11
CA GLY A 87 -21.71 5.13 3.59
C GLY A 87 -21.00 6.39 4.12
N ALA A 88 -19.85 6.22 4.79
CA ALA A 88 -19.02 7.33 5.24
C ALA A 88 -18.08 7.79 4.11
N ASP A 89 -18.67 8.29 3.02
CA ASP A 89 -17.97 8.48 1.75
C ASP A 89 -16.82 9.49 1.83
N ALA A 90 -16.96 10.57 2.62
CA ALA A 90 -15.90 11.57 2.79
C ALA A 90 -14.66 11.01 3.50
N ASP A 91 -14.85 10.34 4.63
CA ASP A 91 -13.75 9.71 5.37
C ASP A 91 -13.10 8.59 4.54
N ALA A 92 -13.92 7.86 3.78
CA ALA A 92 -13.43 6.82 2.89
C ALA A 92 -12.53 7.40 1.79
N LEU A 93 -12.94 8.51 1.20
CA LEU A 93 -12.18 9.20 0.16
C LEU A 93 -10.80 9.64 0.68
N ASP A 94 -10.74 10.21 1.88
CA ASP A 94 -9.47 10.62 2.50
C ASP A 94 -8.54 9.41 2.74
N CYS A 95 -9.10 8.31 3.26
CA CYS A 95 -8.35 7.07 3.46
C CYS A 95 -7.77 6.52 2.14
N LEU A 96 -8.58 6.51 1.08
CA LEU A 96 -8.21 5.92 -0.21
C LEU A 96 -7.22 6.79 -0.98
N ARG A 97 -7.31 8.12 -0.88
CA ARG A 97 -6.31 9.04 -1.44
C ARG A 97 -4.95 8.87 -0.78
N GLU A 98 -4.93 8.76 0.55
CA GLU A 98 -3.69 8.51 1.29
C GLU A 98 -3.11 7.14 0.93
N ALA A 99 -3.93 6.09 0.92
CA ALA A 99 -3.49 4.75 0.52
C ALA A 99 -2.89 4.74 -0.89
N ALA A 100 -3.55 5.36 -1.87
CA ALA A 100 -3.04 5.45 -3.24
C ALA A 100 -1.70 6.20 -3.31
N SER A 101 -1.55 7.28 -2.53
CA SER A 101 -0.30 8.03 -2.46
C SER A 101 0.85 7.20 -1.87
N LEU A 102 0.60 6.51 -0.74
CA LEU A 102 1.58 5.65 -0.08
C LEU A 102 1.99 4.46 -0.95
N LEU A 103 1.03 3.81 -1.63
CA LEU A 103 1.31 2.68 -2.53
C LEU A 103 2.15 3.13 -3.74
N LYS A 104 1.86 4.32 -4.30
CA LYS A 104 2.67 4.91 -5.38
C LYS A 104 4.09 5.22 -4.90
N ALA A 105 4.24 5.84 -3.74
CA ALA A 105 5.55 6.18 -3.17
C ALA A 105 6.37 4.93 -2.84
N GLY A 106 5.72 3.84 -2.41
CA GLY A 106 6.36 2.59 -2.04
C GLY A 106 6.64 1.62 -3.19
N GLY A 107 6.19 1.93 -4.42
CA GLY A 107 6.27 0.99 -5.54
C GLY A 107 5.47 -0.30 -5.33
N LEU A 108 4.36 -0.21 -4.60
CA LEU A 108 3.53 -1.36 -4.18
C LEU A 108 2.43 -1.62 -5.21
N PHE A 109 2.86 -2.04 -6.40
CA PHE A 109 1.99 -2.12 -7.58
C PHE A 109 0.97 -3.26 -7.56
N LEU A 110 1.11 -4.25 -6.66
CA LEU A 110 0.16 -5.36 -6.59
C LEU A 110 -1.18 -4.94 -5.96
N GLU A 111 -1.16 -3.98 -5.04
CA GLU A 111 -2.34 -3.48 -4.34
C GLU A 111 -2.98 -2.27 -5.02
N LEU A 112 -2.23 -1.54 -5.86
CA LEU A 112 -2.70 -0.34 -6.56
C LEU A 112 -3.95 -0.57 -7.42
N PRO A 113 -4.13 -1.69 -8.15
CA PRO A 113 -5.37 -1.95 -8.86
C PRO A 113 -6.62 -1.91 -7.98
N ILE A 114 -6.54 -2.57 -6.83
CA ILE A 114 -7.68 -2.67 -5.89
C ILE A 114 -7.99 -1.27 -5.32
N VAL A 115 -6.96 -0.57 -4.86
CA VAL A 115 -7.12 0.78 -4.30
C VAL A 115 -7.59 1.78 -5.35
N GLY A 116 -7.15 1.66 -6.60
CA GLY A 116 -7.57 2.53 -7.70
C GLY A 116 -9.07 2.40 -7.99
N VAL A 117 -9.61 1.17 -8.03
CA VAL A 117 -11.06 0.96 -8.20
C VAL A 117 -11.86 1.52 -7.02
N LEU A 118 -11.39 1.30 -5.79
CA LEU A 118 -12.07 1.83 -4.60
C LEU A 118 -12.03 3.36 -4.55
N LEU A 119 -10.89 3.96 -4.91
CA LEU A 119 -10.75 5.40 -5.01
C LEU A 119 -11.66 5.97 -6.11
N ALA A 120 -11.76 5.31 -7.25
CA ALA A 120 -12.67 5.73 -8.32
C ALA A 120 -14.12 5.78 -7.84
N GLU A 121 -14.58 4.75 -7.13
CA GLU A 121 -15.91 4.73 -6.51
C GLU A 121 -16.09 5.86 -5.48
N ALA A 122 -15.09 6.09 -4.62
CA ALA A 122 -15.15 7.16 -3.62
C ALA A 122 -15.23 8.56 -4.25
N GLU A 123 -14.42 8.82 -5.28
CA GLU A 123 -14.44 10.08 -6.04
C GLU A 123 -15.77 10.26 -6.77
N TRP A 124 -16.33 9.18 -7.35
CA TRP A 124 -17.62 9.21 -8.02
C TRP A 124 -18.76 9.59 -7.06
N ARG A 125 -18.82 8.95 -5.88
CA ARG A 125 -19.81 9.28 -4.83
C ARG A 125 -19.69 10.69 -4.30
N ALA A 126 -18.47 11.24 -4.27
CA ALA A 126 -18.22 12.63 -3.90
C ALA A 126 -18.56 13.64 -5.02
N GLY A 127 -18.98 13.18 -6.21
CA GLY A 127 -19.28 14.03 -7.36
C GLY A 127 -18.04 14.51 -8.13
N HIS A 128 -16.88 13.88 -7.92
CA HIS A 128 -15.62 14.22 -8.58
C HIS A 128 -15.37 13.33 -9.80
N GLU A 129 -16.23 13.39 -10.81
CA GLU A 129 -16.21 12.48 -11.98
C GLU A 129 -14.83 12.37 -12.66
N VAL A 130 -14.17 13.51 -12.92
CA VAL A 130 -12.82 13.52 -13.54
C VAL A 130 -11.75 12.89 -12.65
N ALA A 131 -11.90 12.97 -11.33
CA ALA A 131 -10.98 12.30 -10.41
C ALA A 131 -11.25 10.79 -10.36
N ALA A 132 -12.52 10.38 -10.47
CA ALA A 132 -12.92 8.98 -10.56
C ALA A 132 -12.33 8.31 -11.80
N ASP A 133 -12.45 8.94 -12.98
CA ASP A 133 -11.86 8.43 -14.22
C ASP A 133 -10.35 8.25 -14.10
N ARG A 134 -9.64 9.26 -13.56
CA ARG A 134 -8.18 9.15 -13.34
C ARG A 134 -7.80 8.03 -12.38
N ALA A 135 -8.63 7.73 -11.38
CA ALA A 135 -8.38 6.64 -10.45
C ALA A 135 -8.64 5.27 -11.11
N ALA A 136 -9.65 5.18 -11.99
CA ALA A 136 -9.91 4.00 -12.80
C ALA A 136 -8.78 3.74 -13.80
N ASP A 137 -8.28 4.77 -14.48
CA ASP A 137 -7.12 4.69 -15.38
C ASP A 137 -5.88 4.16 -14.63
N LEU A 138 -5.61 4.68 -13.44
CA LEU A 138 -4.53 4.18 -12.58
C LEU A 138 -4.68 2.68 -12.29
N ALA A 139 -5.89 2.20 -11.99
CA ALA A 139 -6.13 0.79 -11.73
C ALA A 139 -5.85 -0.08 -12.96
N LEU A 140 -6.26 0.38 -14.15
CA LEU A 140 -6.01 -0.31 -15.41
C LEU A 140 -4.53 -0.34 -15.77
N GLU A 141 -3.85 0.80 -15.71
CA GLU A 141 -2.42 0.93 -16.00
C GLU A 141 -1.56 0.03 -15.11
N THR A 142 -1.93 -0.10 -13.84
CA THR A 142 -1.20 -0.95 -12.87
C THR A 142 -1.56 -2.43 -12.96
N SER A 143 -2.73 -2.77 -13.54
CA SER A 143 -3.14 -4.15 -13.80
C SER A 143 -2.58 -4.71 -15.11
N ALA A 144 -2.24 -3.84 -16.05
CA ALA A 144 -1.75 -4.26 -17.36
C ALA A 144 -0.38 -4.96 -17.21
N PRO A 145 -0.19 -6.14 -17.85
CA PRO A 145 1.14 -6.70 -17.99
C PRO A 145 2.02 -5.65 -18.64
N ARG A 146 3.12 -5.27 -17.98
CA ARG A 146 4.21 -4.58 -18.68
C ARG A 146 4.63 -5.51 -19.81
N ALA A 147 4.33 -5.13 -21.05
CA ALA A 147 4.89 -5.81 -22.20
C ALA A 147 6.40 -5.90 -21.95
N PRO A 148 7.00 -7.10 -22.00
CA PRO A 148 8.41 -7.21 -21.75
C PRO A 148 9.10 -6.28 -22.76
N THR A 149 9.97 -5.40 -22.27
CA THR A 149 10.82 -4.56 -23.10
C THR A 149 11.88 -5.44 -23.76
N THR A 150 11.45 -6.45 -24.52
CA THR A 150 12.32 -7.31 -25.30
C THR A 150 12.56 -6.59 -26.62
N TYR A 151 13.61 -5.78 -26.61
CA TYR A 151 14.54 -5.61 -27.70
C TYR A 151 13.91 -5.56 -29.11
N CYS A 152 13.41 -4.40 -29.53
CA CYS A 152 13.51 -4.04 -30.95
C CYS A 152 15.01 -3.81 -31.24
N SER A 153 15.79 -4.89 -31.43
CA SER A 153 16.98 -4.77 -32.26
C SER A 153 16.54 -4.23 -33.59
N ARG A 154 17.14 -3.09 -33.96
CA ARG A 154 17.38 -2.68 -35.34
C ARG A 154 17.18 -3.85 -36.31
N SER A 155 16.13 -3.76 -37.10
CA SER A 155 16.01 -4.48 -38.35
C SER A 155 17.27 -4.23 -39.16
N SER A 156 18.18 -5.21 -39.19
CA SER A 156 19.12 -5.34 -40.30
C SER A 156 18.27 -5.49 -41.58
N PRO A 157 18.58 -4.79 -42.68
CA PRO A 157 17.75 -4.77 -43.89
C PRO A 157 17.82 -6.07 -44.72
N SER A 158 18.08 -7.24 -44.11
CA SER A 158 18.38 -8.48 -44.84
C SER A 158 17.77 -9.77 -44.27
N SER A 159 16.61 -9.71 -43.58
CA SER A 159 15.93 -10.95 -43.15
C SER A 159 14.50 -11.02 -43.69
N PRO A 160 14.08 -12.17 -44.27
CA PRO A 160 12.74 -12.34 -44.83
C PRO A 160 11.68 -12.44 -43.71
N PRO A 161 10.41 -12.10 -44.00
CA PRO A 161 9.35 -12.11 -43.00
C PRO A 161 9.06 -13.53 -42.50
N CYS A 162 9.10 -13.72 -41.17
CA CYS A 162 8.61 -14.94 -40.54
C CYS A 162 7.10 -15.08 -40.79
N VAL A 163 6.71 -16.17 -41.45
CA VAL A 163 5.31 -16.63 -41.52
C VAL A 163 5.01 -17.37 -40.21
N ALA A 164 4.03 -16.88 -39.44
CA ALA A 164 3.52 -17.57 -38.25
C ALA A 164 2.63 -18.77 -38.65
N PRO A 165 2.55 -19.84 -37.83
CA PRO A 165 1.70 -20.99 -38.10
C PRO A 165 0.19 -20.68 -38.01
#